data_AF-A0A6N4XA46-F1
#
_entry.id   AF-A0A6N4XA46-F1
#
_cell.length_a   1.000
_cell.length_b   1.000
_cell.length_c   1.000
_cell.angle_alpha   90.00
_cell.angle_beta   90.00
_cell.angle_gamma   90.00
#
_symmetry.space_group_name_H-M   'P 1'
#
loop_
_entity.id
_entity.type
_entity.pdbx_description
1 polymer ?
#
loop_
_entity_poly.entity_id
_entity_poly.type
_entity_poly.pdbx_seq_one_letter_code
_entity_poly.pdbx_strand_id
1 'polypeptide(L)'
;MKFNHFYASSLIIFLIISSCDKNNAQAQKLRSDESVETENPNSDYKPAFKGQTRIKAVKTSTPYKVEVLSNNLGKPWGIVNLPKGQFLITDKRGYMNVVSSDGKQVSKIDGFPKVDAKGQGGMLDVALDPDFKVNNIIYFSFSEPFGKGNLTSVAKGKLSSDFKNISELKVIFRAEPSYDGDKHYGSRLVFDKEGNLFVSTGERSDKETRVFAQKTDNYLGKILKITKEGRPAIGNPFIGKNNYKPEIYAYGIRNPQGLAIDPSGNIWDVEMGPRGGDEINLIQAGKNYGWGMELNILERK
;
A
#
# COMPACT_ATOMS: atom_id res chain seq x y z
N MET A 1 20.28 20.36 83.08
CA MET A 1 21.74 20.40 83.21
C MET A 1 22.28 20.64 81.80
N LYS A 2 22.92 21.80 81.56
CA LYS A 2 23.88 22.19 80.48
C LYS A 2 23.70 21.55 79.09
N PHE A 3 23.76 22.17 77.92
CA PHE A 3 24.02 23.51 77.38
C PHE A 3 24.05 23.28 75.83
N ASN A 4 23.58 24.23 74.99
CA ASN A 4 24.13 24.61 73.66
C ASN A 4 24.33 23.53 72.54
N HIS A 5 24.08 23.74 71.25
CA HIS A 5 24.23 24.93 70.42
C HIS A 5 23.71 24.69 68.98
N PHE A 6 23.33 25.80 68.33
CA PHE A 6 23.55 26.19 66.92
C PHE A 6 22.67 25.73 65.73
N TYR A 7 22.27 26.78 65.03
CA TYR A 7 21.66 26.98 63.72
C TYR A 7 22.26 26.18 62.55
N ALA A 8 21.40 25.84 61.57
CA ALA A 8 21.65 26.15 60.16
C ALA A 8 20.35 26.09 59.35
N SER A 9 19.94 27.23 58.79
CA SER A 9 18.90 27.36 57.78
C SER A 9 19.35 26.69 56.48
N SER A 10 18.56 25.75 55.96
CA SER A 10 18.76 25.19 54.62
C SER A 10 17.57 25.51 53.73
N LEU A 11 17.87 26.36 52.74
CA LEU A 11 17.06 26.80 51.62
C LEU A 11 16.60 25.58 50.78
N ILE A 12 15.30 25.36 50.65
CA ILE A 12 14.75 24.36 49.71
C ILE A 12 14.56 25.05 48.37
N ILE A 13 15.50 24.85 47.45
CA ILE A 13 15.36 25.23 46.03
C ILE A 13 14.64 24.08 45.31
N PHE A 14 13.40 24.33 44.90
CA PHE A 14 12.66 23.49 43.96
C PHE A 14 13.27 23.63 42.56
N LEU A 15 13.86 22.55 42.04
CA LEU A 15 14.28 22.44 40.64
C LEU A 15 13.28 21.55 39.90
N ILE A 16 12.30 22.18 39.26
CA ILE A 16 11.42 21.54 38.27
C ILE A 16 12.18 21.53 36.94
N ILE A 17 12.79 20.39 36.60
CA ILE A 17 13.35 20.18 35.27
C ILE A 17 12.25 19.55 34.42
N SER A 18 11.51 20.39 33.71
CA SER A 18 10.67 19.95 32.58
C SER A 18 11.59 19.48 31.46
N SER A 19 11.69 18.17 31.25
CA SER A 19 12.29 17.62 30.03
C SER A 19 11.32 17.83 28.86
N CYS A 20 11.57 18.86 28.05
CA CYS A 20 11.02 18.93 26.71
C CYS A 20 11.88 18.05 25.80
N ASP A 21 11.51 16.77 25.66
CA ASP A 21 12.06 15.91 24.61
C ASP A 21 11.55 16.40 23.24
N LYS A 22 12.31 17.33 22.65
CA LYS A 22 12.23 17.61 21.21
C LYS A 22 12.81 16.39 20.49
N ASN A 23 11.94 15.52 19.99
CA ASN A 23 12.29 14.50 19.00
C ASN A 23 12.77 15.18 17.70
N ASN A 24 14.01 15.67 17.71
CA ASN A 24 14.72 16.03 16.49
C ASN A 24 15.16 14.72 15.84
N ALA A 25 14.46 14.29 14.80
CA ALA A 25 14.96 13.27 13.91
C ALA A 25 16.27 13.78 13.28
N GLN A 26 17.42 13.35 13.81
CA GLN A 26 18.70 13.61 13.18
C GLN A 26 18.79 12.74 11.93
N ALA A 27 18.60 13.35 10.76
CA ALA A 27 18.93 12.70 9.50
C ALA A 27 20.43 12.35 9.51
N GLN A 28 20.78 11.08 9.26
CA GLN A 28 22.16 10.65 9.10
C GLN A 28 22.84 11.51 8.02
N LYS A 29 23.99 12.08 8.37
CA LYS A 29 24.79 12.94 7.49
C LYS A 29 25.65 12.05 6.56
N LEU A 30 25.01 11.37 5.61
CA LEU A 30 25.70 10.52 4.62
C LEU A 30 26.46 11.37 3.60
N ARG A 31 27.65 10.91 3.18
CA ARG A 31 28.37 11.46 2.03
C ARG A 31 27.67 11.00 0.74
N SER A 32 27.69 11.83 -0.31
CA SER A 32 26.95 11.59 -1.55
C SER A 32 27.44 10.39 -2.37
N ASP A 33 28.58 9.82 -2.03
CA ASP A 33 29.23 8.71 -2.72
C ASP A 33 29.01 7.35 -2.05
N GLU A 34 28.49 7.32 -0.83
CA GLU A 34 28.20 6.10 -0.07
C GLU A 34 26.76 5.60 -0.29
N SER A 35 26.54 4.31 -0.08
CA SER A 35 25.21 3.70 -0.11
C SER A 35 24.36 4.22 1.04
N VAL A 36 23.06 4.42 0.82
CA VAL A 36 22.11 4.74 1.91
C VAL A 36 21.96 3.60 2.91
N GLU A 37 22.15 2.36 2.46
CA GLU A 37 22.07 1.15 3.26
C GLU A 37 23.50 0.65 3.54
N THR A 38 23.88 0.63 4.82
CA THR A 38 25.24 0.32 5.29
C THR A 38 25.33 -0.98 6.11
N GLU A 39 24.20 -1.55 6.52
CA GLU A 39 24.15 -2.78 7.32
C GLU A 39 24.53 -4.00 6.49
N ASN A 40 24.91 -5.11 7.13
CA ASN A 40 25.15 -6.36 6.43
C ASN A 40 23.86 -6.88 5.75
N PRO A 41 23.94 -7.53 4.57
CA PRO A 41 22.75 -8.10 3.95
C PRO A 41 22.13 -9.17 4.86
N ASN A 42 20.80 -9.18 4.93
CA ASN A 42 20.04 -10.12 5.76
C ASN A 42 19.72 -11.45 5.05
N SER A 43 20.16 -11.59 3.80
CA SER A 43 20.11 -12.78 2.94
C SER A 43 21.34 -12.84 2.03
N ASP A 44 21.48 -13.93 1.30
CA ASP A 44 22.55 -14.19 0.33
C ASP A 44 22.16 -13.91 -1.12
N TYR A 45 20.99 -13.28 -1.34
CA TYR A 45 20.45 -13.00 -2.67
C TYR A 45 21.43 -12.19 -3.52
N LYS A 46 21.59 -12.64 -4.77
CA LYS A 46 22.41 -11.92 -5.75
C LYS A 46 21.57 -10.86 -6.46
N PRO A 47 22.11 -9.65 -6.68
CA PRO A 47 21.51 -8.69 -7.58
C PRO A 47 21.33 -9.29 -8.97
N ALA A 48 20.15 -9.09 -9.57
CA ALA A 48 19.87 -9.45 -10.96
C ALA A 48 20.71 -8.63 -11.96
N PHE A 49 21.13 -7.43 -11.57
CA PHE A 49 22.03 -6.58 -12.34
C PHE A 49 22.90 -5.70 -11.44
N LYS A 50 24.02 -5.22 -11.98
CA LYS A 50 24.94 -4.33 -11.27
C LYS A 50 24.23 -3.04 -10.86
N GLY A 51 24.28 -2.70 -9.58
CA GLY A 51 23.68 -1.48 -9.02
C GLY A 51 22.22 -1.61 -8.59
N GLN A 52 21.60 -2.79 -8.67
CA GLN A 52 20.26 -3.02 -8.13
C GLN A 52 20.21 -2.83 -6.60
N THR A 53 21.27 -3.23 -5.90
CA THR A 53 21.41 -3.05 -4.44
C THR A 53 22.52 -2.06 -4.14
N ARG A 54 22.52 -1.51 -2.91
CA ARG A 54 23.53 -0.56 -2.43
C ARG A 54 23.66 0.68 -3.32
N ILE A 55 22.52 1.22 -3.74
CA ILE A 55 22.47 2.44 -4.53
C ILE A 55 23.05 3.61 -3.72
N LYS A 56 23.84 4.46 -4.40
CA LYS A 56 24.43 5.65 -3.79
C LYS A 56 23.34 6.61 -3.32
N ALA A 57 23.61 7.29 -2.20
CA ALA A 57 22.74 8.32 -1.67
C ALA A 57 22.59 9.49 -2.65
N VAL A 58 21.35 9.91 -2.89
CA VAL A 58 21.04 11.14 -3.59
C VAL A 58 20.52 12.13 -2.56
N LYS A 59 21.25 13.23 -2.35
CA LYS A 59 20.80 14.31 -1.47
C LYS A 59 19.95 15.28 -2.27
N THR A 60 18.67 15.40 -1.92
CA THR A 60 17.80 16.43 -2.48
C THR A 60 18.02 17.76 -1.75
N SER A 61 17.88 18.88 -2.45
CA SER A 61 17.90 20.23 -1.86
C SER A 61 16.51 20.75 -1.50
N THR A 62 15.46 19.97 -1.76
CA THR A 62 14.07 20.37 -1.53
C THR A 62 13.77 20.32 -0.04
N PRO A 63 13.58 21.45 0.65
CA PRO A 63 13.16 21.43 2.04
C PRO A 63 11.74 20.87 2.12
N TYR A 64 11.47 20.07 3.16
CA TYR A 64 10.12 19.61 3.47
C TYR A 64 9.78 19.91 4.93
N LYS A 65 8.51 20.24 5.17
CA LYS A 65 7.95 20.38 6.51
C LYS A 65 7.03 19.18 6.75
N VAL A 66 7.20 18.52 7.89
CA VAL A 66 6.28 17.47 8.34
C VAL A 66 5.30 18.09 9.32
N GLU A 67 4.02 17.87 9.10
CA GLU A 67 2.95 18.32 9.98
C GLU A 67 2.02 17.14 10.28
N VAL A 68 1.74 16.92 11.56
CA VAL A 68 0.81 15.87 11.99
C VAL A 68 -0.58 16.45 11.96
N LEU A 69 -1.37 16.07 10.95
CA LEU A 69 -2.77 16.49 10.84
C LEU A 69 -3.64 15.74 11.85
N SER A 70 -3.48 14.42 11.93
CA SER A 70 -4.27 13.56 12.81
C SER A 70 -3.44 12.39 13.33
N ASN A 71 -3.64 12.02 14.60
CA ASN A 71 -3.05 10.86 15.25
C ASN A 71 -4.08 9.78 15.61
N ASN A 72 -5.37 9.99 15.28
CA ASN A 72 -6.46 9.11 15.66
C ASN A 72 -7.25 8.62 14.44
N LEU A 73 -6.61 7.79 13.62
CA LEU A 73 -7.18 7.26 12.36
C LEU A 73 -7.57 5.78 12.43
N GLY A 74 -7.39 5.12 13.57
CA GLY A 74 -7.70 3.70 13.72
C GLY A 74 -6.70 2.78 13.00
N LYS A 75 -7.16 2.05 11.98
CA LYS A 75 -6.34 1.15 11.14
C LYS A 75 -6.32 1.63 9.69
N PRO A 76 -5.75 2.82 9.40
CA PRO A 76 -5.76 3.38 8.06
C PRO A 76 -4.96 2.53 7.07
N TRP A 77 -5.36 2.50 5.80
CA TRP A 77 -4.58 1.83 4.74
C TRP A 77 -4.36 2.72 3.50
N GLY A 78 -5.44 3.20 2.90
CA GLY A 78 -5.44 4.04 1.69
C GLY A 78 -5.95 5.44 2.00
N ILE A 79 -5.47 6.43 1.23
CA ILE A 79 -5.87 7.83 1.34
C ILE A 79 -5.96 8.45 -0.06
N VAL A 80 -7.03 9.22 -0.30
CA VAL A 80 -7.17 10.06 -1.50
C VAL A 80 -7.68 11.44 -1.13
N ASN A 81 -7.23 12.44 -1.90
CA ASN A 81 -7.68 13.82 -1.74
C ASN A 81 -9.06 13.99 -2.38
N LEU A 82 -10.05 14.36 -1.57
CA LEU A 82 -11.36 14.80 -2.02
C LEU A 82 -11.32 16.28 -2.45
N PRO A 83 -12.35 16.75 -3.18
CA PRO A 83 -12.57 18.17 -3.41
C PRO A 83 -12.54 18.97 -2.10
N LYS A 84 -12.19 20.26 -2.18
CA LYS A 84 -12.07 21.18 -1.02
C LYS A 84 -10.95 20.81 -0.01
N GLY A 85 -10.01 19.94 -0.40
CA GLY A 85 -8.83 19.62 0.41
C GLY A 85 -9.11 18.66 1.57
N GLN A 86 -10.24 17.97 1.55
CA GLN A 86 -10.54 16.89 2.49
C GLN A 86 -9.83 15.60 2.05
N PHE A 87 -9.75 14.63 2.94
CA PHE A 87 -9.17 13.31 2.70
C PHE A 87 -10.23 12.23 2.91
N LEU A 88 -10.30 11.27 1.99
CA LEU A 88 -11.02 10.01 2.21
C LEU A 88 -9.99 8.95 2.58
N ILE A 89 -10.14 8.35 3.75
CA ILE A 89 -9.18 7.41 4.33
C ILE A 89 -9.89 6.08 4.59
N THR A 90 -9.38 4.99 4.05
CA THR A 90 -9.92 3.66 4.33
C THR A 90 -9.45 3.16 5.69
N ASP A 91 -10.32 2.45 6.42
CA ASP A 91 -9.95 1.72 7.63
C ASP A 91 -10.13 0.21 7.40
N LYS A 92 -9.09 -0.57 7.71
CA LYS A 92 -9.08 -2.02 7.51
C LYS A 92 -10.31 -2.75 8.08
N ARG A 93 -11.01 -2.17 9.06
CA ARG A 93 -12.24 -2.73 9.65
C ARG A 93 -13.47 -2.69 8.72
N GLY A 94 -13.41 -2.04 7.56
CA GLY A 94 -14.47 -2.11 6.54
C GLY A 94 -15.25 -0.82 6.31
N TYR A 95 -14.70 0.33 6.69
CA TYR A 95 -15.35 1.63 6.51
C TYR A 95 -14.34 2.67 6.04
N MET A 96 -14.81 3.87 5.70
CA MET A 96 -13.95 4.99 5.33
C MET A 96 -14.25 6.20 6.21
N ASN A 97 -13.22 6.98 6.54
CA ASN A 97 -13.33 8.24 7.26
C ASN A 97 -13.11 9.39 6.28
N VAL A 98 -13.92 10.45 6.41
CA VAL A 98 -13.61 11.74 5.79
C VAL A 98 -12.94 12.61 6.83
N VAL A 99 -11.78 13.15 6.49
CA VAL A 99 -10.96 13.99 7.36
C VAL A 99 -10.76 15.35 6.69
N SER A 100 -10.90 16.44 7.42
CA SER A 100 -10.65 17.79 6.92
C SER A 100 -9.15 18.08 6.75
N SER A 101 -8.81 19.16 6.06
CA SER A 101 -7.42 19.59 5.87
C SER A 101 -6.69 19.94 7.18
N ASP A 102 -7.43 20.25 8.24
CA ASP A 102 -6.90 20.45 9.61
C ASP A 102 -6.92 19.17 10.46
N GLY A 103 -7.19 18.01 9.86
CA GLY A 103 -7.06 16.69 10.50
C GLY A 103 -8.22 16.23 11.37
N LYS A 104 -9.33 16.99 11.40
CA LYS A 104 -10.54 16.57 12.14
C LYS A 104 -11.35 15.57 11.33
N GLN A 105 -11.88 14.55 12.01
CA GLN A 105 -12.84 13.65 11.39
C GLN A 105 -14.16 14.38 11.13
N VAL A 106 -14.60 14.38 9.88
CA VAL A 106 -15.83 15.04 9.41
C VAL A 106 -17.00 14.04 9.38
N SER A 107 -16.75 12.83 8.88
CA SER A 107 -17.74 11.78 8.81
C SER A 107 -17.09 10.40 8.82
N LYS A 108 -17.89 9.38 9.15
CA LYS A 108 -17.60 7.98 8.94
C LYS A 108 -18.62 7.45 7.94
N ILE A 109 -18.14 6.84 6.87
CA ILE A 109 -18.96 6.24 5.81
C ILE A 109 -18.93 4.74 6.03
N ASP A 110 -20.10 4.16 6.30
CA ASP A 110 -20.32 2.72 6.41
C ASP A 110 -21.11 2.21 5.19
N GLY A 111 -21.58 0.96 5.22
CA GLY A 111 -22.41 0.37 4.16
C GLY A 111 -21.64 -0.32 3.04
N PHE A 112 -20.31 -0.40 3.16
CA PHE A 112 -19.46 -1.16 2.23
C PHE A 112 -19.70 -2.68 2.34
N PRO A 113 -19.29 -3.46 1.30
CA PRO A 113 -19.27 -4.91 1.39
C PRO A 113 -18.49 -5.41 2.61
N LYS A 114 -18.86 -6.58 3.12
CA LYS A 114 -18.16 -7.23 4.24
C LYS A 114 -16.69 -7.46 3.87
N VAL A 115 -15.80 -7.11 4.79
CA VAL A 115 -14.35 -7.32 4.65
C VAL A 115 -13.86 -8.45 5.57
N ASP A 116 -12.84 -9.19 5.15
CA ASP A 116 -12.05 -10.08 6.01
C ASP A 116 -10.83 -9.31 6.55
N ALA A 117 -10.95 -8.72 7.73
CA ALA A 117 -9.95 -7.85 8.32
C ALA A 117 -8.82 -8.58 9.10
N LYS A 118 -8.64 -9.89 8.87
CA LYS A 118 -7.55 -10.67 9.49
C LYS A 118 -6.19 -10.28 8.88
N GLY A 119 -5.13 -10.37 9.67
CA GLY A 119 -3.75 -10.17 9.22
C GLY A 119 -3.55 -8.89 8.40
N GLN A 120 -3.14 -9.06 7.14
CA GLN A 120 -2.91 -7.98 6.18
C GLN A 120 -4.19 -7.52 5.46
N GLY A 121 -5.30 -8.25 5.56
CA GLY A 121 -6.58 -7.94 4.90
C GLY A 121 -7.39 -6.82 5.59
N GLY A 122 -8.39 -6.31 4.88
CA GLY A 122 -9.34 -5.30 5.33
C GLY A 122 -9.99 -4.56 4.16
N MET A 123 -10.55 -3.38 4.45
CA MET A 123 -10.66 -2.32 3.42
C MET A 123 -9.26 -1.79 3.14
N LEU A 124 -8.83 -1.82 1.88
CA LEU A 124 -7.47 -1.52 1.48
C LEU A 124 -7.43 -0.21 0.71
N ASP A 125 -7.24 -0.23 -0.60
CA ASP A 125 -7.03 1.00 -1.35
C ASP A 125 -8.33 1.69 -1.74
N VAL A 126 -8.22 2.96 -2.08
CA VAL A 126 -9.30 3.76 -2.67
C VAL A 126 -8.73 4.64 -3.77
N ALA A 127 -9.46 4.76 -4.88
CA ALA A 127 -9.15 5.65 -5.99
C ALA A 127 -10.40 6.42 -6.39
N LEU A 128 -10.24 7.70 -6.74
CA LEU A 128 -11.32 8.48 -7.34
C LEU A 128 -11.41 8.15 -8.83
N ASP A 129 -12.62 8.04 -9.36
CA ASP A 129 -12.82 8.02 -10.81
C ASP A 129 -12.17 9.28 -11.44
N PRO A 130 -11.56 9.20 -12.64
CA PRO A 130 -11.03 10.39 -13.31
C PRO A 130 -12.07 11.51 -13.47
N ASP A 131 -13.36 11.15 -13.56
CA ASP A 131 -14.48 12.09 -13.68
C ASP A 131 -15.20 12.34 -12.33
N PHE A 132 -14.53 12.09 -11.19
CA PHE A 132 -15.12 12.16 -9.85
C PHE A 132 -15.88 13.46 -9.57
N LYS A 133 -15.36 14.60 -10.07
CA LYS A 133 -16.01 15.92 -9.89
C LYS A 133 -17.41 16.00 -10.50
N VAL A 134 -17.75 15.09 -11.42
CA VAL A 134 -19.03 15.03 -12.12
C VAL A 134 -19.87 13.85 -11.61
N ASN A 135 -19.26 12.68 -11.42
CA ASN A 135 -20.00 11.44 -11.15
C ASN A 135 -19.99 10.99 -9.68
N ASN A 136 -19.09 11.53 -8.85
CA ASN A 136 -18.82 11.12 -7.47
C ASN A 136 -18.54 9.61 -7.31
N ILE A 137 -17.97 8.95 -8.31
CA ILE A 137 -17.68 7.51 -8.25
C ILE A 137 -16.30 7.27 -7.63
N ILE A 138 -16.24 6.39 -6.63
CA ILE A 138 -14.99 5.87 -6.10
C ILE A 138 -14.84 4.39 -6.44
N TYR A 139 -13.59 3.95 -6.53
CA TYR A 139 -13.20 2.55 -6.63
C TYR A 139 -12.42 2.21 -5.38
N PHE A 140 -12.62 1.01 -4.85
CA PHE A 140 -11.91 0.55 -3.67
C PHE A 140 -11.62 -0.94 -3.75
N SER A 141 -10.50 -1.31 -3.14
CA SER A 141 -10.09 -2.70 -3.03
C SER A 141 -10.23 -3.18 -1.59
N PHE A 142 -10.58 -4.45 -1.43
CA PHE A 142 -10.78 -5.04 -0.11
C PHE A 142 -10.57 -6.54 -0.15
N SER A 143 -10.30 -7.14 1.01
CA SER A 143 -10.34 -8.58 1.19
C SER A 143 -11.80 -9.04 1.34
N GLU A 144 -12.35 -9.67 0.31
CA GLU A 144 -13.71 -10.20 0.32
C GLU A 144 -13.73 -11.64 0.88
N PRO A 145 -14.52 -11.94 1.92
CA PRO A 145 -14.85 -13.32 2.26
C PRO A 145 -15.55 -13.99 1.06
N PHE A 146 -14.96 -15.06 0.52
CA PHE A 146 -15.45 -15.71 -0.69
C PHE A 146 -15.21 -17.22 -0.66
N GLY A 147 -16.28 -17.99 -0.90
CA GLY A 147 -16.23 -19.44 -0.79
C GLY A 147 -15.79 -19.90 0.60
N LYS A 148 -14.74 -20.74 0.66
CA LYS A 148 -14.16 -21.24 1.92
C LYS A 148 -13.00 -20.38 2.46
N GLY A 149 -12.69 -19.26 1.82
CA GLY A 149 -11.57 -18.40 2.21
C GLY A 149 -11.87 -16.93 1.90
N ASN A 150 -10.89 -16.23 1.34
CA ASN A 150 -11.04 -14.85 0.91
C ASN A 150 -10.20 -14.56 -0.35
N LEU A 151 -10.43 -13.42 -0.98
CA LEU A 151 -9.66 -12.92 -2.12
C LEU A 151 -9.61 -11.38 -2.13
N THR A 152 -8.72 -10.81 -2.94
CA THR A 152 -8.74 -9.37 -3.23
C THR A 152 -9.85 -9.07 -4.24
N SER A 153 -10.75 -8.15 -3.88
CA SER A 153 -11.81 -7.68 -4.75
C SER A 153 -11.69 -6.19 -5.02
N VAL A 154 -12.18 -5.77 -6.18
CA VAL A 154 -12.36 -4.36 -6.52
C VAL A 154 -13.84 -4.10 -6.70
N ALA A 155 -14.32 -3.07 -6.02
CA ALA A 155 -15.68 -2.57 -6.15
C ALA A 155 -15.68 -1.09 -6.45
N LYS A 156 -16.84 -0.60 -6.89
CA LYS A 156 -17.12 0.82 -7.04
C LYS A 156 -18.43 1.20 -6.38
N GLY A 157 -18.59 2.48 -6.09
CA GLY A 157 -19.82 3.05 -5.58
C GLY A 157 -19.85 4.56 -5.76
N LYS A 158 -21.03 5.14 -5.60
CA LYS A 158 -21.26 6.59 -5.71
C LYS A 158 -21.28 7.22 -4.33
N LEU A 159 -20.39 8.16 -4.09
CA LEU A 159 -20.31 8.91 -2.85
C LEU A 159 -21.36 10.02 -2.84
N SER A 160 -22.09 10.18 -1.74
CA SER A 160 -23.02 11.29 -1.58
C SER A 160 -22.27 12.63 -1.60
N SER A 161 -22.91 13.71 -2.09
CA SER A 161 -22.25 15.02 -2.22
C SER A 161 -21.81 15.64 -0.88
N ASP A 162 -22.37 15.18 0.23
CA ASP A 162 -21.97 15.56 1.60
C ASP A 162 -20.92 14.62 2.21
N PHE A 163 -20.47 13.61 1.47
CA PHE A 163 -19.49 12.60 1.85
C PHE A 163 -19.86 11.84 3.14
N LYS A 164 -21.13 11.53 3.34
CA LYS A 164 -21.61 10.76 4.51
C LYS A 164 -22.06 9.35 4.17
N ASN A 165 -22.41 9.09 2.91
CA ASN A 165 -22.98 7.82 2.49
C ASN A 165 -22.39 7.36 1.15
N ILE A 166 -22.46 6.05 0.92
CA ILE A 166 -22.11 5.41 -0.35
C ILE A 166 -23.33 4.65 -0.88
N SER A 167 -23.57 4.71 -2.18
CA SER A 167 -24.64 3.99 -2.86
C SER A 167 -24.13 3.30 -4.11
N GLU A 168 -25.01 2.55 -4.80
CA GLU A 168 -24.70 1.92 -6.10
C GLU A 168 -23.46 1.01 -6.06
N LEU A 169 -23.28 0.32 -4.92
CA LEU A 169 -22.14 -0.55 -4.69
C LEU A 169 -22.17 -1.76 -5.63
N LYS A 170 -21.06 -1.97 -6.35
CA LYS A 170 -20.89 -3.09 -7.26
C LYS A 170 -19.47 -3.62 -7.19
N VAL A 171 -19.31 -4.91 -6.87
CA VAL A 171 -18.04 -5.63 -7.08
C VAL A 171 -17.87 -5.83 -8.57
N ILE A 172 -16.79 -5.30 -9.14
CA ILE A 172 -16.50 -5.34 -10.57
C ILE A 172 -15.41 -6.35 -10.92
N PHE A 173 -14.56 -6.72 -9.95
CA PHE A 173 -13.47 -7.66 -10.17
C PHE A 173 -13.17 -8.47 -8.90
N ARG A 174 -12.84 -9.75 -9.07
CA ARG A 174 -12.40 -10.66 -8.01
C ARG A 174 -11.12 -11.38 -8.45
N ALA A 175 -10.07 -11.28 -7.64
CA ALA A 175 -8.79 -11.92 -7.90
C ALA A 175 -8.82 -13.42 -7.55
N GLU A 176 -9.53 -14.21 -8.35
CA GLU A 176 -9.59 -15.67 -8.22
C GLU A 176 -8.25 -16.37 -8.52
N PRO A 177 -7.99 -17.54 -7.89
CA PRO A 177 -8.87 -18.23 -6.94
C PRO A 177 -8.87 -17.61 -5.54
N SER A 178 -9.93 -17.87 -4.76
CA SER A 178 -9.93 -17.60 -3.33
C SER A 178 -8.95 -18.51 -2.59
N TYR A 179 -8.42 -18.04 -1.47
CA TYR A 179 -7.52 -18.79 -0.61
C TYR A 179 -7.83 -18.51 0.87
N ASP A 180 -7.74 -19.54 1.73
CA ASP A 180 -7.87 -19.35 3.18
C ASP A 180 -6.53 -18.93 3.78
N GLY A 181 -6.28 -17.63 3.77
CA GLY A 181 -5.08 -17.01 4.32
C GLY A 181 -5.30 -15.53 4.59
N ASP A 182 -4.36 -14.91 5.29
CA ASP A 182 -4.47 -13.53 5.78
C ASP A 182 -3.30 -12.62 5.36
N LYS A 183 -2.54 -13.03 4.33
CA LYS A 183 -1.34 -12.33 3.84
C LYS A 183 -1.39 -12.10 2.32
N HIS A 184 -0.60 -11.14 1.89
CA HIS A 184 -0.30 -10.80 0.49
C HIS A 184 -1.54 -10.58 -0.37
N TYR A 185 -2.29 -9.53 -0.04
CA TYR A 185 -3.44 -9.09 -0.83
C TYR A 185 -3.03 -8.18 -1.99
N GLY A 186 -1.85 -7.55 -1.93
CA GLY A 186 -1.48 -6.43 -2.80
C GLY A 186 -2.45 -5.25 -2.60
N SER A 187 -3.30 -5.01 -3.60
CA SER A 187 -4.55 -4.21 -3.58
C SER A 187 -4.46 -2.75 -4.02
N ARG A 188 -3.33 -2.27 -4.52
CA ARG A 188 -3.22 -0.88 -4.98
C ARG A 188 -3.99 -0.65 -6.29
N LEU A 189 -4.60 0.52 -6.40
CA LEU A 189 -5.46 0.98 -7.50
C LEU A 189 -4.87 2.26 -8.09
N VAL A 190 -4.67 2.32 -9.40
CA VAL A 190 -4.25 3.56 -10.09
C VAL A 190 -4.88 3.66 -11.47
N PHE A 191 -5.51 4.80 -11.76
CA PHE A 191 -6.06 5.09 -13.09
C PHE A 191 -4.97 5.57 -14.04
N ASP A 192 -4.97 5.05 -15.26
CA ASP A 192 -4.17 5.59 -16.36
C ASP A 192 -4.86 6.78 -17.04
N LYS A 193 -4.15 7.40 -17.99
CA LYS A 193 -4.64 8.56 -18.73
C LYS A 193 -5.81 8.21 -19.66
N GLU A 194 -5.96 6.94 -20.01
CA GLU A 194 -7.03 6.40 -20.85
C GLU A 194 -8.28 6.00 -20.03
N GLY A 195 -8.24 6.16 -18.70
CA GLY A 195 -9.35 5.86 -17.80
C GLY A 195 -9.51 4.37 -17.46
N ASN A 196 -8.50 3.55 -17.74
CA ASN A 196 -8.41 2.17 -17.25
C ASN A 196 -7.78 2.14 -15.86
N LEU A 197 -8.11 1.11 -15.11
CA LEU A 197 -7.68 0.91 -13.73
C LEU A 197 -6.62 -0.20 -13.70
N PHE A 198 -5.43 0.14 -13.23
CA PHE A 198 -4.45 -0.85 -12.82
C PHE A 198 -4.77 -1.32 -11.40
N VAL A 199 -4.62 -2.63 -11.19
CA VAL A 199 -4.87 -3.29 -9.90
C VAL A 199 -3.70 -4.21 -9.58
N SER A 200 -3.13 -4.09 -8.38
CA SER A 200 -2.10 -5.01 -7.91
C SER A 200 -2.68 -6.13 -7.05
N THR A 201 -2.17 -7.36 -7.18
CA THR A 201 -2.56 -8.50 -6.35
C THR A 201 -1.33 -9.28 -5.87
N GLY A 202 -1.33 -9.66 -4.59
CA GLY A 202 -0.28 -10.52 -4.03
C GLY A 202 -0.58 -12.01 -4.23
N GLU A 203 0.40 -12.88 -3.95
CA GLU A 203 0.28 -14.32 -4.17
C GLU A 203 -0.11 -15.17 -2.96
N ARG A 204 -0.59 -14.54 -1.88
CA ARG A 204 -1.13 -15.21 -0.68
C ARG A 204 -0.13 -15.85 0.30
N SER A 205 1.18 -15.63 0.11
CA SER A 205 2.30 -15.94 1.02
C SER A 205 2.67 -17.41 1.24
N ASP A 206 1.75 -18.34 1.02
CA ASP A 206 1.95 -19.74 1.36
C ASP A 206 2.68 -20.53 0.26
N LYS A 207 3.34 -21.62 0.66
CA LYS A 207 4.18 -22.41 -0.25
C LYS A 207 3.41 -22.90 -1.47
N GLU A 208 2.18 -23.31 -1.26
CA GLU A 208 1.28 -23.82 -2.27
C GLU A 208 0.75 -22.74 -3.23
N THR A 209 0.68 -21.47 -2.78
CA THR A 209 0.18 -20.36 -3.61
C THR A 209 1.27 -19.62 -4.36
N ARG A 210 2.55 -19.73 -3.95
CA ARG A 210 3.70 -19.08 -4.64
C ARG A 210 3.78 -19.36 -6.13
N VAL A 211 3.46 -20.59 -6.54
CA VAL A 211 3.47 -20.98 -7.96
C VAL A 211 2.45 -20.19 -8.78
N PHE A 212 1.38 -19.68 -8.15
CA PHE A 212 0.34 -18.92 -8.84
C PHE A 212 0.82 -17.58 -9.38
N ALA A 213 1.87 -16.99 -8.80
CA ALA A 213 2.52 -15.81 -9.36
C ALA A 213 2.99 -16.05 -10.80
N GLN A 214 3.48 -17.27 -11.11
CA GLN A 214 3.93 -17.68 -12.44
C GLN A 214 2.80 -18.20 -13.34
N LYS A 215 1.78 -18.84 -12.77
CA LYS A 215 0.63 -19.31 -13.55
C LYS A 215 -0.20 -18.13 -14.06
N THR A 216 -0.62 -18.21 -15.32
CA THR A 216 -1.29 -17.12 -16.07
C THR A 216 -2.79 -17.31 -16.21
N ASP A 217 -3.32 -18.41 -15.69
CA ASP A 217 -4.74 -18.79 -15.67
C ASP A 217 -5.46 -18.34 -14.38
N ASN A 218 -4.83 -17.49 -13.56
CA ASN A 218 -5.35 -16.96 -12.31
C ASN A 218 -4.86 -15.52 -12.07
N TYR A 219 -5.30 -14.90 -10.99
CA TYR A 219 -5.03 -13.49 -10.66
C TYR A 219 -4.16 -13.26 -9.44
N LEU A 220 -3.43 -14.27 -8.94
CA LEU A 220 -2.57 -14.13 -7.77
C LEU A 220 -1.16 -13.74 -8.18
N GLY A 221 -0.57 -12.71 -7.55
CA GLY A 221 0.76 -12.22 -7.88
C GLY A 221 0.85 -11.55 -9.27
N LYS A 222 -0.05 -10.59 -9.53
CA LYS A 222 -0.22 -9.93 -10.83
C LYS A 222 -0.30 -8.40 -10.70
N ILE A 223 0.10 -7.69 -11.77
CA ILE A 223 -0.50 -6.39 -12.08
C ILE A 223 -1.55 -6.64 -13.17
N LEU A 224 -2.76 -6.17 -12.92
CA LEU A 224 -3.89 -6.27 -13.82
C LEU A 224 -4.19 -4.90 -14.41
N LYS A 225 -4.77 -4.87 -15.61
CA LYS A 225 -5.29 -3.66 -16.23
C LYS A 225 -6.72 -3.91 -16.70
N ILE A 226 -7.67 -3.26 -16.04
CA ILE A 226 -9.11 -3.47 -16.24
C ILE A 226 -9.82 -2.16 -16.58
N THR A 227 -11.00 -2.24 -17.19
CA THR A 227 -11.88 -1.09 -17.38
C THR A 227 -12.61 -0.73 -16.07
N LYS A 228 -13.33 0.40 -16.08
CA LYS A 228 -14.26 0.83 -15.03
C LYS A 228 -15.38 -0.19 -14.69
N GLU A 229 -15.56 -1.22 -15.52
CA GLU A 229 -16.51 -2.33 -15.31
C GLU A 229 -15.82 -3.67 -15.02
N GLY A 230 -14.51 -3.67 -14.78
CA GLY A 230 -13.76 -4.88 -14.44
C GLY A 230 -13.47 -5.82 -15.61
N ARG A 231 -13.71 -5.37 -16.85
CA ARG A 231 -13.33 -6.11 -18.06
C ARG A 231 -11.85 -5.90 -18.38
N PRO A 232 -11.21 -6.77 -19.17
CA PRO A 232 -9.87 -6.50 -19.70
C PRO A 232 -9.81 -5.15 -20.41
N ALA A 233 -8.80 -4.35 -20.12
CA ALA A 233 -8.56 -3.13 -20.88
C ALA A 233 -8.13 -3.48 -22.32
N ILE A 234 -8.57 -2.68 -23.28
CA ILE A 234 -8.18 -2.84 -24.69
C ILE A 234 -6.66 -2.75 -24.80
N GLY A 235 -6.06 -3.64 -25.60
CA GLY A 235 -4.62 -3.69 -25.81
C GLY A 235 -3.84 -4.43 -24.71
N ASN A 236 -4.51 -5.08 -23.75
CA ASN A 236 -3.83 -5.95 -22.80
C ASN A 236 -3.02 -7.05 -23.52
N PRO A 237 -1.81 -7.36 -23.02
CA PRO A 237 -0.81 -8.17 -23.73
C PRO A 237 -1.19 -9.64 -23.94
N PHE A 238 -2.24 -10.11 -23.26
CA PHE A 238 -2.68 -11.49 -23.28
C PHE A 238 -4.11 -11.71 -23.77
N ILE A 239 -4.78 -10.68 -24.28
CA ILE A 239 -6.08 -10.86 -24.94
C ILE A 239 -5.94 -11.87 -26.09
N GLY A 240 -6.82 -12.88 -26.10
CA GLY A 240 -6.86 -13.92 -27.13
C GLY A 240 -5.77 -14.99 -27.04
N LYS A 241 -4.91 -14.96 -26.01
CA LYS A 241 -3.90 -16.01 -25.80
C LYS A 241 -4.46 -17.15 -24.97
N ASN A 242 -4.27 -18.38 -25.45
CA ASN A 242 -4.69 -19.60 -24.74
C ASN A 242 -3.98 -19.69 -23.38
N ASN A 243 -4.73 -20.06 -22.34
CA ASN A 243 -4.25 -20.23 -20.95
C ASN A 243 -3.76 -18.94 -20.26
N TYR A 244 -4.18 -17.76 -20.75
CA TYR A 244 -3.96 -16.49 -20.07
C TYR A 244 -5.30 -15.85 -19.69
N LYS A 245 -5.37 -15.30 -18.48
CA LYS A 245 -6.44 -14.37 -18.13
C LYS A 245 -6.21 -13.04 -18.85
N PRO A 246 -7.21 -12.51 -19.57
CA PRO A 246 -7.03 -11.34 -20.44
C PRO A 246 -6.79 -10.02 -19.68
N GLU A 247 -7.14 -9.95 -18.39
CA GLU A 247 -6.93 -8.80 -17.50
C GLU A 247 -5.46 -8.64 -17.06
N ILE A 248 -4.63 -9.67 -17.22
CA ILE A 248 -3.23 -9.64 -16.79
C ILE A 248 -2.45 -8.63 -17.65
N TYR A 249 -1.77 -7.72 -16.98
CA TYR A 249 -0.82 -6.79 -17.59
C TYR A 249 0.62 -7.26 -17.37
N ALA A 250 0.96 -7.70 -16.15
CA ALA A 250 2.24 -8.29 -15.79
C ALA A 250 2.05 -9.38 -14.70
N TYR A 251 3.02 -10.28 -14.56
CA TYR A 251 2.94 -11.41 -13.62
C TYR A 251 4.29 -11.73 -12.97
N GLY A 252 4.31 -12.70 -12.05
CA GLY A 252 5.53 -13.06 -11.32
C GLY A 252 5.86 -12.09 -10.20
N ILE A 253 4.84 -11.60 -9.49
CA ILE A 253 4.94 -10.61 -8.41
C ILE A 253 4.58 -11.29 -7.09
N ARG A 254 5.25 -10.93 -6.00
CA ARG A 254 5.02 -11.48 -4.66
C ARG A 254 3.91 -10.74 -3.90
N ASN A 255 4.20 -9.52 -3.46
CA ASN A 255 3.28 -8.74 -2.63
C ASN A 255 3.44 -7.23 -2.89
N PRO A 256 2.80 -6.70 -3.93
CA PRO A 256 2.93 -5.31 -4.35
C PRO A 256 2.17 -4.38 -3.41
N GLN A 257 2.87 -3.49 -2.72
CA GLN A 257 2.28 -2.55 -1.74
C GLN A 257 2.17 -1.13 -2.30
N GLY A 258 3.08 -0.73 -3.18
CA GLY A 258 3.04 0.55 -3.90
C GLY A 258 2.74 0.34 -5.39
N LEU A 259 1.96 1.25 -5.98
CA LEU A 259 1.74 1.31 -7.42
C LEU A 259 1.49 2.77 -7.78
N ALA A 260 2.25 3.31 -8.73
CA ALA A 260 2.11 4.69 -9.17
C ALA A 260 2.41 4.82 -10.67
N ILE A 261 1.82 5.82 -11.30
CA ILE A 261 2.14 6.20 -12.67
C ILE A 261 2.97 7.48 -12.63
N ASP A 262 4.13 7.45 -13.28
CA ASP A 262 5.00 8.61 -13.39
C ASP A 262 4.47 9.62 -14.44
N PRO A 263 5.03 10.84 -14.54
CA PRO A 263 4.56 11.84 -15.50
C PRO A 263 4.63 11.39 -16.98
N SER A 264 5.59 10.51 -17.30
CA SER A 264 5.76 9.91 -18.63
C SER A 264 4.74 8.82 -18.93
N GLY A 265 3.95 8.39 -17.93
CA GLY A 265 2.95 7.34 -18.08
C GLY A 265 3.48 5.94 -17.79
N ASN A 266 4.70 5.81 -17.26
CA ASN A 266 5.19 4.49 -16.86
C ASN A 266 4.64 4.11 -15.49
N ILE A 267 4.31 2.82 -15.33
CA ILE A 267 3.81 2.26 -14.09
C ILE A 267 4.96 1.69 -13.27
N TRP A 268 5.01 2.07 -11.99
CA TRP A 268 6.02 1.67 -11.03
C TRP A 268 5.36 0.92 -9.88
N ASP A 269 5.94 -0.21 -9.50
CA ASP A 269 5.55 -1.04 -8.36
C ASP A 269 6.63 -0.97 -7.27
N VAL A 270 6.20 -1.12 -6.01
CA VAL A 270 7.09 -1.48 -4.91
C VAL A 270 6.50 -2.69 -4.21
N GLU A 271 7.27 -3.76 -4.14
CA GLU A 271 6.82 -5.03 -3.58
C GLU A 271 7.76 -5.58 -2.50
N MET A 272 7.15 -6.32 -1.55
CA MET A 272 7.88 -6.94 -0.44
C MET A 272 8.49 -8.26 -0.89
N GLY A 273 9.79 -8.44 -0.65
CA GLY A 273 10.49 -9.70 -0.72
C GLY A 273 10.24 -10.59 0.50
N PRO A 274 10.80 -11.82 0.52
CA PRO A 274 10.71 -12.73 1.67
C PRO A 274 11.56 -12.23 2.87
N ARG A 275 12.82 -12.66 2.97
CA ARG A 275 13.80 -12.15 3.95
C ARG A 275 14.78 -11.28 3.17
N GLY A 276 14.49 -9.98 3.09
CA GLY A 276 15.13 -9.09 2.13
C GLY A 276 14.63 -9.32 0.70
N GLY A 277 15.20 -8.56 -0.25
CA GLY A 277 14.80 -8.62 -1.66
C GLY A 277 13.48 -7.89 -1.95
N ASP A 278 13.18 -6.83 -1.21
CA ASP A 278 12.15 -5.87 -1.62
C ASP A 278 12.58 -5.19 -2.92
N GLU A 279 11.62 -4.93 -3.80
CA GLU A 279 11.89 -4.46 -5.15
C GLU A 279 11.15 -3.16 -5.45
N ILE A 280 11.77 -2.34 -6.29
CA ILE A 280 11.09 -1.30 -7.07
C ILE A 280 11.15 -1.72 -8.53
N ASN A 281 9.99 -1.80 -9.16
CA ASN A 281 9.84 -2.39 -10.49
C ASN A 281 9.22 -1.38 -11.46
N LEU A 282 9.89 -1.17 -12.60
CA LEU A 282 9.28 -0.52 -13.75
C LEU A 282 8.40 -1.56 -14.46
N ILE A 283 7.09 -1.47 -14.28
CA ILE A 283 6.13 -2.44 -14.79
C ILE A 283 5.95 -2.29 -16.30
N GLN A 284 6.08 -3.38 -17.05
CA GLN A 284 5.99 -3.43 -18.50
C GLN A 284 4.97 -4.47 -18.94
N ALA A 285 4.21 -4.13 -19.99
CA ALA A 285 3.22 -5.02 -20.57
C ALA A 285 3.81 -6.38 -20.94
N GLY A 286 3.19 -7.44 -20.43
CA GLY A 286 3.49 -8.83 -20.75
C GLY A 286 4.73 -9.40 -20.08
N LYS A 287 5.39 -8.64 -19.20
CA LYS A 287 6.62 -9.08 -18.55
C LYS A 287 6.36 -9.94 -17.31
N ASN A 288 7.34 -10.78 -17.02
CA ASN A 288 7.45 -11.65 -15.84
C ASN A 288 8.49 -11.05 -14.89
N TYR A 289 8.09 -10.81 -13.64
CA TYR A 289 8.93 -10.25 -12.58
C TYR A 289 9.59 -11.34 -11.71
N GLY A 290 9.37 -12.62 -12.05
CA GLY A 290 10.22 -13.74 -11.65
C GLY A 290 9.95 -14.33 -10.27
N TRP A 291 9.08 -13.76 -9.44
CA TRP A 291 8.65 -14.40 -8.19
C TRP A 291 7.93 -15.72 -8.47
N GLY A 292 8.31 -16.78 -7.75
CA GLY A 292 7.69 -18.11 -7.88
C GLY A 292 8.28 -19.00 -8.99
N MET A 293 9.37 -18.59 -9.66
CA MET A 293 10.12 -19.50 -10.55
C MET A 293 10.92 -20.54 -9.73
N GLU A 294 11.06 -21.78 -10.21
CA GLU A 294 11.73 -22.87 -9.48
C GLU A 294 13.15 -22.54 -9.00
N LEU A 295 13.95 -21.85 -9.84
CA LEU A 295 15.29 -21.35 -9.47
C LEU A 295 15.24 -20.40 -8.26
N ASN A 296 14.17 -19.60 -8.12
CA ASN A 296 13.97 -18.67 -7.01
C ASN A 296 13.31 -19.32 -5.78
N ILE A 297 12.76 -20.54 -5.88
CA ILE A 297 12.08 -21.20 -4.76
C ILE A 297 13.06 -22.08 -3.96
N LEU A 298 14.06 -22.69 -4.61
CA LEU A 298 15.03 -23.58 -3.96
C LEU A 298 16.17 -22.83 -3.26
N GLU A 299 16.57 -21.66 -3.75
CA GLU A 299 17.63 -20.84 -3.14
C GLU A 299 17.13 -19.87 -2.06
N ARG A 300 15.81 -19.72 -1.88
CA ARG A 300 15.22 -18.71 -0.98
C ARG A 300 14.53 -19.31 0.26
N LYS A 301 14.87 -20.56 0.63
CA LYS A 301 14.38 -21.23 1.86
C LYS A 301 15.13 -20.77 3.11
#